data_AF-A0A7J5U144-F1
#
_entry.id   AF-A0A7J5U144-F1
#
_cell.length_a   1.000
_cell.length_b   1.000
_cell.length_c   1.000
_cell.angle_alpha   90.00
_cell.angle_beta   90.00
_cell.angle_gamma   90.00
#
_symmetry.space_group_name_H-M   'P 1'
#
loop_
_entity.id
_entity.type
_entity.pdbx_description
1 polymer ?
#
loop_
_entity_poly.entity_id
_entity_poly.type
_entity_poly.pdbx_seq_one_letter_code
_entity_poly.pdbx_strand_id
1 'polypeptide(L)'
;MLNKVFSICEVKLFFQFILLSVTLISCKPELETADLLATTTSDDRYISMKEVHMRVPAGVPTEIFGQTFDQYMAWFDQNMMGQSKATARIAGQDRSGWELLTQEEIMQLIINASSKYPDLSRHPLRANDLARIRKDFPDIKTEQDVDKNGQFIFDYYSDLIKLDIAPELAKRMKAKKGGKMASSLSSNPLENALIAWNPTSAQAVDNARTMIESIIESPSFFGGSGNNDNHNANAFKHAAWNALGVWWIIEFRGNKWVALDKMKMFATAHETVSVCDGCPRYALGYLFDDGYTITGTIPTSDDIAGDRTAMDLHNNMVGRTFMYNEVRTGWFGIVTYRPGFDRILNYLKEYACTSNRKHYRNEVLNYYGNDYGALTDWNYSADYRSTFLVSLPLNNRDGSRNDNRVDDVPCQ
;
A
#
# COMPACT_ATOMS: atom_id res chain seq x y z
N MET A 1 -66.31 9.79 2.05
CA MET A 1 -66.12 8.45 1.45
C MET A 1 -65.10 8.53 0.30
N LEU A 2 -63.90 9.08 0.56
CA LEU A 2 -62.87 9.33 -0.47
C LEU A 2 -61.52 9.64 0.21
N ASN A 3 -60.94 8.68 0.96
CA ASN A 3 -59.58 8.84 1.52
C ASN A 3 -58.88 7.52 1.93
N LYS A 4 -59.23 6.39 1.30
CA LYS A 4 -58.59 5.09 1.61
C LYS A 4 -58.22 4.24 0.39
N VAL A 5 -58.07 4.84 -0.79
CA VAL A 5 -57.73 4.08 -2.03
C VAL A 5 -56.30 4.34 -2.53
N PHE A 6 -55.59 5.36 -2.03
CA PHE A 6 -54.25 5.69 -2.54
C PHE A 6 -53.06 4.91 -1.94
N SER A 7 -53.26 4.08 -0.91
CA SER A 7 -52.14 3.42 -0.22
C SER A 7 -51.72 2.04 -0.76
N ILE A 8 -52.43 1.47 -1.74
CA ILE A 8 -52.19 0.08 -2.21
C ILE A 8 -51.43 0.05 -3.55
N CYS A 9 -51.52 1.09 -4.37
CA CYS A 9 -50.77 1.16 -5.64
C CYS A 9 -49.29 1.51 -5.46
N GLU A 10 -48.92 2.37 -4.52
CA GLU A 10 -47.51 2.76 -4.31
C GLU A 10 -46.66 1.63 -3.69
N VAL A 11 -47.26 0.81 -2.83
CA VAL A 11 -46.57 -0.34 -2.22
C VAL A 11 -46.27 -1.43 -3.25
N LYS A 12 -47.13 -1.62 -4.26
CA LYS A 12 -46.90 -2.60 -5.34
C LYS A 12 -45.81 -2.16 -6.31
N LEU A 13 -45.73 -0.86 -6.62
CA LEU A 13 -44.66 -0.30 -7.46
C LEU A 13 -43.29 -0.35 -6.76
N PHE A 14 -43.26 -0.11 -5.45
CA PHE A 14 -42.02 -0.23 -4.66
C PHE A 14 -41.52 -1.69 -4.57
N PHE A 15 -42.43 -2.65 -4.37
CA PHE A 15 -42.06 -4.07 -4.36
C PHE A 15 -41.66 -4.61 -5.74
N GLN A 16 -42.26 -4.12 -6.84
CA GLN A 16 -41.81 -4.49 -8.18
C GLN A 16 -40.44 -3.91 -8.51
N PHE A 17 -40.09 -2.71 -8.02
CA PHE A 17 -38.74 -2.16 -8.16
C PHE A 17 -37.70 -2.95 -7.35
N ILE A 18 -38.03 -3.38 -6.14
CA ILE A 18 -37.15 -4.24 -5.33
C ILE A 18 -36.99 -5.62 -5.98
N LEU A 19 -38.05 -6.21 -6.52
CA LEU A 19 -37.95 -7.51 -7.21
C LEU A 19 -37.11 -7.43 -8.50
N LEU A 20 -37.21 -6.33 -9.26
CA LEU A 20 -36.37 -6.09 -10.44
C LEU A 20 -34.90 -5.83 -10.06
N SER A 21 -34.67 -5.21 -8.90
CA SER A 21 -33.32 -4.97 -8.36
C SER A 21 -32.67 -6.27 -7.86
N VAL A 22 -33.46 -7.19 -7.29
CA VAL A 22 -32.96 -8.48 -6.79
C VAL A 22 -32.75 -9.49 -7.93
N THR A 23 -33.50 -9.42 -9.04
CA THR A 23 -33.22 -10.26 -10.22
C THR A 23 -32.00 -9.79 -11.02
N LEU A 24 -31.65 -8.50 -10.98
CA LEU A 24 -30.40 -8.00 -11.59
C LEU A 24 -29.15 -8.32 -10.76
N ILE A 25 -29.28 -8.66 -9.48
CA ILE A 25 -28.16 -9.04 -8.60
C ILE A 25 -27.96 -10.57 -8.53
N SER A 26 -28.84 -11.37 -9.16
CA SER A 26 -28.75 -12.84 -9.12
C SER A 26 -28.09 -13.50 -10.32
N CYS A 27 -27.42 -12.75 -11.20
CA CYS A 27 -26.37 -13.33 -12.04
C CYS A 27 -25.10 -13.43 -11.20
N LYS A 28 -24.96 -14.55 -10.47
CA LYS A 28 -23.60 -15.07 -10.27
C LYS A 28 -23.00 -15.19 -11.67
N PRO A 29 -21.82 -14.63 -11.97
CA PRO A 29 -21.04 -15.23 -13.01
C PRO A 29 -20.77 -16.64 -12.49
N GLU A 30 -21.40 -17.64 -13.10
CA GLU A 30 -20.72 -18.91 -13.24
C GLU A 30 -19.33 -18.52 -13.73
N LEU A 31 -18.33 -18.66 -12.86
CA LEU A 31 -16.98 -18.85 -13.33
C LEU A 31 -17.13 -20.05 -14.27
N GLU A 32 -17.19 -19.77 -15.57
CA GLU A 32 -16.72 -20.72 -16.54
C GLU A 32 -15.36 -21.15 -15.98
N THR A 33 -15.34 -22.39 -15.52
CA THR A 33 -14.13 -23.12 -15.23
C THR A 33 -13.34 -23.08 -16.52
N ALA A 34 -12.52 -22.05 -16.65
CA ALA A 34 -11.44 -22.04 -17.61
C ALA A 34 -10.67 -23.32 -17.32
N ASP A 35 -10.70 -24.22 -18.29
CA ASP A 35 -9.84 -25.38 -18.33
C ASP A 35 -8.46 -24.97 -17.80
N LEU A 36 -8.08 -25.56 -16.67
CA LEU A 36 -6.91 -25.23 -15.84
C LEU A 36 -5.58 -25.57 -16.54
N LEU A 37 -5.58 -25.67 -17.86
CA LEU A 37 -4.45 -25.95 -18.74
C LEU A 37 -4.61 -25.16 -20.05
N ALA A 38 -4.78 -23.84 -19.98
CA ALA A 38 -4.70 -23.00 -21.16
C ALA A 38 -3.23 -22.85 -21.59
N THR A 39 -2.81 -23.74 -22.48
CA THR A 39 -1.67 -23.60 -23.38
C THR A 39 -1.48 -22.15 -23.82
N THR A 40 -0.25 -21.65 -23.68
CA THR A 40 0.25 -20.40 -24.25
C THR A 40 0.00 -20.36 -25.76
N THR A 41 -1.13 -19.79 -26.18
CA THR A 41 -1.36 -19.47 -27.60
C THR A 41 -0.52 -18.24 -27.97
N SER A 42 0.06 -18.24 -29.18
CA SER A 42 1.06 -17.28 -29.64
C SER A 42 0.55 -15.86 -29.90
N ASP A 43 -0.76 -15.63 -29.78
CA ASP A 43 -1.40 -14.40 -30.24
C ASP A 43 -1.97 -13.60 -29.05
N ASP A 44 -1.99 -12.28 -29.21
CA ASP A 44 -2.66 -11.39 -28.26
C ASP A 44 -4.15 -11.74 -28.18
N ARG A 45 -4.70 -11.78 -26.96
CA ARG A 45 -6.13 -11.97 -26.72
C ARG A 45 -6.71 -10.86 -25.87
N TYR A 46 -8.03 -10.70 -25.89
CA TYR A 46 -8.74 -9.77 -25.02
C TYR A 46 -9.62 -10.56 -24.05
N ILE A 47 -9.61 -10.18 -22.78
CA ILE A 47 -10.47 -10.73 -21.74
C ILE A 47 -11.20 -9.62 -21.02
N SER A 48 -12.36 -9.92 -20.43
CA SER A 48 -13.11 -8.98 -19.61
C SER A 48 -12.74 -9.18 -18.14
N MET A 49 -12.24 -8.14 -17.48
CA MET A 49 -12.01 -8.12 -16.03
C MET A 49 -12.65 -6.87 -15.45
N LYS A 50 -13.47 -7.03 -14.40
CA LYS A 50 -14.19 -5.93 -13.74
C LYS A 50 -14.95 -5.03 -14.75
N GLU A 51 -15.63 -5.67 -15.71
CA GLU A 51 -16.41 -5.00 -16.77
C GLU A 51 -15.60 -4.17 -17.79
N VAL A 52 -14.26 -4.26 -17.78
CA VAL A 52 -13.39 -3.62 -18.75
C VAL A 52 -12.68 -4.68 -19.58
N HIS A 53 -12.69 -4.54 -20.91
CA HIS A 53 -11.89 -5.38 -21.79
C HIS A 53 -10.43 -4.95 -21.71
N MET A 54 -9.55 -5.92 -21.46
CA MET A 54 -8.11 -5.71 -21.45
C MET A 54 -7.40 -6.72 -22.34
N ARG A 55 -6.29 -6.28 -22.93
CA ARG A 55 -5.38 -7.11 -23.70
C ARG A 55 -4.56 -7.98 -22.77
N VAL A 56 -4.40 -9.24 -23.12
CA VAL A 56 -3.39 -10.15 -22.56
C VAL A 56 -2.33 -10.31 -23.64
N PRO A 57 -1.11 -9.79 -23.45
CA PRO A 57 -0.05 -9.92 -24.44
C PRO A 57 0.28 -11.39 -24.72
N ALA A 58 0.74 -11.68 -25.94
CA ALA A 58 1.21 -13.01 -26.32
C ALA A 58 2.22 -13.59 -25.30
N GLY A 59 2.00 -14.85 -24.89
CA GLY A 59 2.87 -15.54 -23.93
C GLY A 59 2.69 -15.12 -22.46
N VAL A 60 1.79 -14.19 -22.15
CA VAL A 60 1.47 -13.80 -20.77
C VAL A 60 0.37 -14.71 -20.20
N PRO A 61 0.59 -15.37 -19.05
CA PRO A 61 -0.44 -16.17 -18.40
C PRO A 61 -1.55 -15.27 -17.86
N THR A 62 -2.81 -15.69 -17.93
CA THR A 62 -3.93 -14.87 -17.38
C THR A 62 -3.95 -14.85 -15.86
N GLU A 63 -3.41 -15.89 -15.22
CA GLU A 63 -3.36 -16.03 -13.77
C GLU A 63 -2.43 -15.03 -13.08
N ILE A 64 -1.62 -14.25 -13.83
CA ILE A 64 -0.76 -13.21 -13.24
C ILE A 64 -1.54 -11.96 -12.83
N PHE A 65 -2.72 -11.73 -13.41
CA PHE A 65 -3.54 -10.56 -13.18
C PHE A 65 -4.39 -10.71 -11.92
N GLY A 66 -4.30 -9.73 -11.01
CA GLY A 66 -5.11 -9.71 -9.79
C GLY A 66 -4.72 -10.77 -8.74
N GLN A 67 -3.49 -11.31 -8.82
CA GLN A 67 -2.98 -12.24 -7.82
C GLN A 67 -2.90 -11.59 -6.44
N THR A 68 -3.30 -12.34 -5.41
CA THR A 68 -2.96 -12.00 -4.03
C THR A 68 -1.45 -12.15 -3.81
N PHE A 69 -0.94 -11.59 -2.72
CA PHE A 69 0.48 -11.70 -2.37
C PHE A 69 0.92 -13.17 -2.32
N ASP A 70 0.13 -14.00 -1.65
CA ASP A 70 0.40 -15.42 -1.44
C ASP A 70 0.39 -16.20 -2.76
N GLN A 71 -0.57 -15.88 -3.64
CA GLN A 71 -0.65 -16.45 -4.98
C GLN A 71 0.59 -16.09 -5.81
N TYR A 72 1.04 -14.84 -5.74
CA TYR A 72 2.24 -14.41 -6.45
C TYR A 72 3.51 -15.06 -5.88
N MET A 73 3.68 -15.13 -4.56
CA MET A 73 4.82 -15.80 -3.92
C MET A 73 4.89 -17.29 -4.32
N ALA A 74 3.76 -17.99 -4.26
CA ALA A 74 3.66 -19.38 -4.69
C ALA A 74 3.99 -19.54 -6.19
N TRP A 75 3.44 -18.66 -7.03
CA TRP A 75 3.72 -18.65 -8.46
C TRP A 75 5.21 -18.39 -8.75
N PHE A 76 5.84 -17.44 -8.05
CA PHE A 76 7.25 -17.11 -8.22
C PHE A 76 8.15 -18.28 -7.82
N ASP A 77 7.89 -18.89 -6.66
CA ASP A 77 8.64 -20.06 -6.21
C ASP A 77 8.50 -21.23 -7.19
N GLN A 78 7.28 -21.48 -7.68
CA GLN A 78 6.99 -22.59 -8.59
C GLN A 78 7.58 -22.39 -10.00
N ASN A 79 7.46 -21.19 -10.57
CA ASN A 79 7.77 -20.94 -11.97
C ASN A 79 9.16 -20.33 -12.19
N MET A 80 9.70 -19.63 -11.19
CA MET A 80 10.97 -18.91 -11.32
C MET A 80 12.09 -19.55 -10.50
N MET A 81 11.80 -20.04 -9.29
CA MET A 81 12.81 -20.66 -8.43
C MET A 81 12.96 -22.16 -8.70
N GLY A 82 11.88 -22.92 -8.75
CA GLY A 82 11.87 -24.37 -8.96
C GLY A 82 12.14 -24.82 -10.41
N GLN A 83 12.62 -26.05 -10.56
CA GLN A 83 12.59 -26.83 -11.82
C GLN A 83 11.51 -27.93 -11.80
N SER A 84 10.72 -28.07 -10.73
CA SER A 84 9.79 -29.20 -10.60
C SER A 84 8.35 -28.82 -10.94
N LYS A 85 7.73 -29.69 -11.76
CA LYS A 85 6.31 -29.72 -12.14
C LYS A 85 5.37 -29.21 -11.03
N ALA A 86 4.33 -28.50 -11.48
CA ALA A 86 3.30 -27.76 -10.74
C ALA A 86 2.59 -28.42 -9.54
N THR A 87 2.97 -29.63 -9.13
CA THR A 87 2.30 -30.44 -8.11
C THR A 87 3.22 -30.97 -7.00
N ALA A 88 4.53 -30.71 -7.04
CA ALA A 88 5.46 -31.14 -5.99
C ALA A 88 5.62 -30.07 -4.90
N ARG A 89 5.66 -30.48 -3.62
CA ARG A 89 6.05 -29.59 -2.52
C ARG A 89 7.44 -29.01 -2.83
N ILE A 90 7.54 -27.68 -2.85
CA ILE A 90 8.79 -26.95 -3.05
C ILE A 90 9.69 -27.20 -1.83
N ALA A 91 10.88 -27.76 -2.04
CA ALA A 91 11.84 -27.97 -0.96
C ALA A 91 12.27 -26.62 -0.37
N GLY A 92 12.58 -26.55 0.92
CA GLY A 92 12.93 -25.28 1.58
C GLY A 92 14.11 -24.55 0.92
N GLN A 93 15.06 -25.29 0.35
CA GLN A 93 16.20 -24.76 -0.40
C GLN A 93 15.81 -24.09 -1.74
N ASP A 94 14.64 -24.43 -2.29
CA ASP A 94 14.14 -23.95 -3.58
C ASP A 94 13.15 -22.78 -3.43
N ARG A 95 12.84 -22.34 -2.21
CA ARG A 95 12.03 -21.13 -1.96
C ARG A 95 12.79 -19.86 -2.28
N SER A 96 12.10 -18.79 -2.66
CA SER A 96 12.71 -17.46 -2.81
C SER A 96 13.43 -17.03 -1.53
N GLY A 97 14.66 -16.52 -1.70
CA GLY A 97 15.46 -15.94 -0.62
C GLY A 97 15.43 -14.42 -0.76
N TRP A 98 14.32 -13.79 -0.37
CA TRP A 98 14.10 -12.35 -0.53
C TRP A 98 15.10 -11.52 0.29
N GLU A 99 15.67 -12.09 1.34
CA GLU A 99 16.78 -11.55 2.14
C GLU A 99 18.10 -11.45 1.36
N LEU A 100 18.20 -12.08 0.19
CA LEU A 100 19.41 -12.06 -0.65
C LEU A 100 19.47 -10.83 -1.57
N LEU A 101 18.36 -10.10 -1.72
CA LEU A 101 18.28 -8.92 -2.56
C LEU A 101 18.22 -7.67 -1.70
N THR A 102 18.85 -6.58 -2.13
CA THR A 102 18.61 -5.27 -1.53
C THR A 102 17.39 -4.61 -2.18
N GLN A 103 16.73 -3.70 -1.47
CA GLN A 103 15.67 -2.89 -2.05
C GLN A 103 16.13 -2.15 -3.32
N GLU A 104 17.32 -1.55 -3.29
CA GLU A 104 17.90 -0.85 -4.44
C GLU A 104 18.03 -1.75 -5.67
N GLU A 105 18.48 -3.00 -5.50
CA GLU A 105 18.58 -3.96 -6.59
C GLU A 105 17.22 -4.26 -7.23
N ILE A 106 16.17 -4.40 -6.41
CA ILE A 106 14.82 -4.68 -6.90
C ILE A 106 14.25 -3.43 -7.59
N MET A 107 14.40 -2.26 -6.97
CA MET A 107 13.93 -0.98 -7.52
C MET A 107 14.58 -0.66 -8.87
N GLN A 108 15.87 -0.95 -9.05
CA GLN A 108 16.53 -0.75 -10.34
C GLN A 108 15.93 -1.62 -11.45
N LEU A 109 15.54 -2.87 -11.13
CA LEU A 109 14.85 -3.73 -12.10
C LEU A 109 13.45 -3.20 -12.42
N ILE A 110 12.73 -2.71 -11.41
CA ILE A 110 11.41 -2.08 -11.58
C ILE A 110 11.52 -0.88 -12.49
N ILE A 111 12.40 0.09 -12.20
CA ILE A 111 12.57 1.31 -12.99
C ILE A 111 12.89 0.98 -14.46
N ASN A 112 13.78 0.01 -14.69
CA ASN A 112 14.13 -0.42 -16.04
C ASN A 112 12.94 -1.04 -16.77
N ALA A 113 12.15 -1.89 -16.10
CA ALA A 113 10.97 -2.51 -16.69
C ALA A 113 9.83 -1.51 -16.92
N SER A 114 9.57 -0.61 -15.96
CA SER A 114 8.54 0.44 -16.02
C SER A 114 8.68 1.33 -17.26
N SER A 115 9.90 1.56 -17.75
CA SER A 115 10.16 2.39 -18.94
C SER A 115 9.49 1.88 -20.23
N LYS A 116 9.05 0.62 -20.27
CA LYS A 116 8.33 0.01 -21.41
C LYS A 116 6.82 0.27 -21.40
N TYR A 117 6.29 0.80 -20.29
CA TYR A 117 4.87 0.97 -20.04
C TYR A 117 4.50 2.45 -19.95
N PRO A 118 3.21 2.80 -20.12
CA PRO A 118 2.75 4.18 -20.03
C PRO A 118 3.06 4.84 -18.68
N ASP A 119 3.55 6.07 -18.73
CA ASP A 119 3.78 6.90 -17.55
C ASP A 119 2.44 7.49 -17.05
N LEU A 120 1.81 6.81 -16.10
CA LEU A 120 0.50 7.20 -15.55
C LEU A 120 0.55 8.46 -14.68
N SER A 121 1.74 8.90 -14.24
CA SER A 121 1.90 10.03 -13.32
C SER A 121 1.75 11.39 -14.00
N ARG A 122 1.46 11.43 -15.30
CA ARG A 122 1.39 12.67 -16.08
C ARG A 122 -0.03 13.19 -16.20
N HIS A 123 -0.14 14.51 -16.07
CA HIS A 123 -1.37 15.26 -16.26
C HIS A 123 -1.09 16.51 -17.14
N PRO A 124 -1.52 16.54 -18.42
CA PRO A 124 -2.18 15.45 -19.16
C PRO A 124 -1.21 14.33 -19.55
N LEU A 125 -1.73 13.14 -19.88
CA LEU A 125 -0.94 12.04 -20.44
C LEU A 125 -0.30 12.43 -21.77
N ARG A 126 0.87 11.85 -22.08
CA ARG A 126 1.46 11.99 -23.42
C ARG A 126 0.60 11.22 -24.43
N ALA A 127 0.60 11.70 -25.67
CA ALA A 127 -0.14 11.04 -26.75
C ALA A 127 0.24 9.57 -26.95
N ASN A 128 1.53 9.23 -26.82
CA ASN A 128 2.02 7.85 -26.95
C ASN A 128 1.55 6.95 -25.79
N ASP A 129 1.55 7.48 -24.56
CA ASP A 129 1.06 6.77 -23.38
C ASP A 129 -0.44 6.47 -23.51
N LEU A 130 -1.23 7.47 -23.90
CA LEU A 130 -2.66 7.32 -24.14
C LEU A 130 -2.96 6.35 -25.31
N ALA A 131 -2.19 6.42 -26.40
CA ALA A 131 -2.33 5.49 -27.51
C ALA A 131 -2.05 4.04 -27.09
N ARG A 132 -1.04 3.82 -26.24
CA ARG A 132 -0.75 2.50 -25.69
C ARG A 132 -1.86 2.02 -24.77
N ILE A 133 -2.37 2.87 -23.87
CA ILE A 133 -3.51 2.53 -23.00
C ILE A 133 -4.73 2.12 -23.83
N ARG A 134 -5.07 2.86 -24.89
CA ARG A 134 -6.21 2.52 -25.77
C ARG A 134 -6.01 1.21 -26.53
N LYS A 135 -4.76 0.83 -26.81
CA LYS A 135 -4.44 -0.48 -27.40
C LYS A 135 -4.64 -1.60 -26.38
N ASP A 136 -4.20 -1.38 -25.15
CA ASP A 136 -4.29 -2.40 -24.09
C ASP A 136 -5.71 -2.46 -23.50
N PHE A 137 -6.51 -1.40 -23.60
CA PHE A 137 -7.90 -1.32 -23.14
C PHE A 137 -8.79 -0.68 -24.21
N PRO A 138 -9.42 -1.48 -25.09
CA PRO A 138 -10.19 -0.96 -26.21
C PRO A 138 -11.41 -0.15 -25.78
N ASP A 139 -11.93 -0.34 -24.57
CA ASP A 139 -13.08 0.41 -24.05
C ASP A 139 -12.72 1.85 -23.62
N ILE A 140 -11.44 2.12 -23.35
CA ILE A 140 -10.97 3.43 -22.93
C ILE A 140 -10.84 4.34 -24.16
N LYS A 141 -11.55 5.47 -24.19
CA LYS A 141 -11.52 6.39 -25.34
C LYS A 141 -10.92 7.74 -24.99
N THR A 142 -11.04 8.19 -23.76
CA THR A 142 -10.64 9.52 -23.31
C THR A 142 -9.71 9.44 -22.11
N GLU A 143 -9.02 10.54 -21.78
CA GLU A 143 -8.24 10.62 -20.53
C GLU A 143 -9.15 10.55 -19.29
N GLN A 144 -10.38 11.05 -19.39
CA GLN A 144 -11.38 10.89 -18.34
C GLN A 144 -11.75 9.42 -18.09
N ASP A 145 -11.79 8.58 -19.14
CA ASP A 145 -11.98 7.14 -18.98
C ASP A 145 -10.78 6.50 -18.28
N VAL A 146 -9.56 7.01 -18.55
CA VAL A 146 -8.36 6.58 -17.82
C VAL A 146 -8.49 6.93 -16.34
N ASP A 147 -8.92 8.15 -15.99
CA ASP A 147 -9.12 8.54 -14.59
C ASP A 147 -10.20 7.69 -13.90
N LYS A 148 -11.30 7.39 -14.60
CA LYS A 148 -12.38 6.54 -14.08
C LYS A 148 -11.91 5.11 -13.80
N ASN A 149 -11.02 4.59 -14.63
CA ASN A 149 -10.49 3.23 -14.54
C ASN A 149 -9.05 3.19 -14.01
N GLY A 150 -8.59 4.28 -13.39
CA GLY A 150 -7.17 4.51 -13.08
C GLY A 150 -6.56 3.39 -12.25
N GLN A 151 -7.28 2.93 -11.23
CA GLN A 151 -6.83 1.82 -10.38
C GLN A 151 -6.62 0.53 -11.18
N PHE A 152 -7.57 0.18 -12.06
CA PHE A 152 -7.49 -1.04 -12.84
C PHE A 152 -6.33 -1.00 -13.84
N ILE A 153 -6.13 0.14 -14.50
CA ILE A 153 -5.02 0.38 -15.43
C ILE A 153 -3.67 0.34 -14.68
N PHE A 154 -3.62 0.93 -13.49
CA PHE A 154 -2.46 0.92 -12.60
C PHE A 154 -2.07 -0.51 -12.18
N ASP A 155 -3.04 -1.32 -11.74
CA ASP A 155 -2.82 -2.71 -11.35
C ASP A 155 -2.37 -3.56 -12.53
N TYR A 156 -2.99 -3.39 -13.70
CA TYR A 156 -2.64 -4.12 -14.92
C TYR A 156 -1.16 -3.90 -15.32
N TYR A 157 -0.68 -2.65 -15.35
CA TYR A 157 0.72 -2.41 -15.67
C TYR A 157 1.66 -2.86 -14.55
N SER A 158 1.23 -2.80 -13.29
CA SER A 158 1.97 -3.40 -12.17
C SER A 158 2.18 -4.90 -12.39
N ASP A 159 1.13 -5.62 -12.79
CA ASP A 159 1.18 -7.06 -13.05
C ASP A 159 2.10 -7.42 -14.23
N LEU A 160 2.13 -6.60 -15.28
CA LEU A 160 3.07 -6.78 -16.40
C LEU A 160 4.52 -6.51 -16.00
N ILE A 161 4.78 -5.45 -15.22
CA ILE A 161 6.13 -5.14 -14.72
C ILE A 161 6.63 -6.27 -13.82
N LYS A 162 5.76 -6.77 -12.93
CA LYS A 162 6.03 -7.89 -12.02
C LYS A 162 6.47 -9.14 -12.78
N LEU A 163 5.82 -9.44 -13.91
CA LEU A 163 6.20 -10.55 -14.80
C LEU A 163 7.57 -10.31 -15.47
N ASP A 164 7.83 -9.08 -15.94
CA ASP A 164 9.07 -8.70 -16.61
C ASP A 164 10.30 -8.82 -15.70
N ILE A 165 10.18 -8.46 -14.41
CA ILE A 165 11.32 -8.47 -13.47
C ILE A 165 11.56 -9.85 -12.86
N ALA A 166 10.55 -10.73 -12.82
CA ALA A 166 10.62 -11.99 -12.08
C ALA A 166 11.78 -12.92 -12.51
N PRO A 167 12.09 -13.13 -13.80
CA PRO A 167 13.20 -13.96 -14.23
C PRO A 167 14.57 -13.46 -13.74
N GLU A 168 14.78 -12.15 -13.77
CA GLU A 168 16.05 -11.54 -13.36
C GLU A 168 16.20 -11.53 -11.83
N LEU A 169 15.11 -11.31 -11.09
CA LEU A 169 15.08 -11.50 -9.62
C LEU A 169 15.50 -12.92 -9.24
N ALA A 170 14.87 -13.93 -9.85
CA ALA A 170 15.18 -15.33 -9.56
C ALA A 170 16.61 -15.71 -9.93
N LYS A 171 17.13 -15.21 -11.06
CA LYS A 171 18.52 -15.39 -11.46
C LYS A 171 19.49 -14.81 -10.43
N ARG A 172 19.23 -13.60 -9.92
CA ARG A 172 20.06 -12.97 -8.87
C ARG A 172 20.02 -13.73 -7.55
N MET A 173 18.82 -14.16 -7.12
CA MET A 173 18.68 -14.98 -5.92
C MET A 173 19.46 -16.30 -6.04
N LYS A 174 19.31 -17.02 -7.16
CA LYS A 174 20.02 -18.28 -7.43
C LYS A 174 21.53 -18.11 -7.42
N ALA A 175 22.04 -17.03 -8.04
CA ALA A 175 23.46 -16.73 -8.04
C ALA A 175 23.99 -16.46 -6.62
N LYS A 176 23.24 -15.71 -5.80
CA LYS A 176 23.61 -15.37 -4.43
C LYS A 176 23.50 -16.55 -3.46
N LYS A 177 22.55 -17.47 -3.65
CA LYS A 177 22.45 -18.73 -2.88
C LYS A 177 23.67 -19.63 -3.04
N GLY A 178 24.29 -19.65 -4.23
CA GLY A 178 25.49 -20.44 -4.50
C GLY A 178 26.79 -19.80 -3.99
N GLY A 179 26.75 -18.52 -3.61
CA GLY A 179 27.90 -17.79 -3.08
C GLY A 179 27.97 -17.87 -1.56
N LYS A 180 29.16 -18.12 -1.00
CA LYS A 180 29.44 -17.85 0.43
C LYS A 180 29.45 -16.33 0.64
N MET A 181 28.29 -15.69 0.71
CA MET A 181 28.22 -14.27 1.03
C MET A 181 28.35 -14.06 2.53
N ALA A 182 29.21 -13.11 2.90
CA ALA A 182 29.38 -12.64 4.25
C ALA A 182 28.05 -12.04 4.75
N SER A 183 27.69 -12.43 5.96
CA SER A 183 26.52 -12.00 6.72
C SER A 183 26.52 -10.50 6.98
N SER A 184 25.93 -9.68 6.11
CA SER A 184 25.46 -8.34 6.47
C SER A 184 24.46 -7.74 5.46
N LEU A 185 23.52 -8.53 4.93
CA LEU A 185 22.38 -7.94 4.23
C LEU A 185 21.34 -7.56 5.28
N SER A 186 21.31 -6.27 5.64
CA SER A 186 20.28 -5.66 6.52
C SER A 186 18.96 -5.43 5.78
N SER A 187 18.64 -6.27 4.79
CA SER A 187 17.46 -6.11 3.95
C SER A 187 16.27 -6.83 4.55
N ASN A 188 15.12 -6.15 4.62
CA ASN A 188 13.89 -6.73 5.11
C ASN A 188 13.25 -7.62 4.01
N PRO A 189 13.20 -8.96 4.20
CA PRO A 189 12.70 -9.86 3.16
C PRO A 189 11.22 -9.65 2.84
N LEU A 190 10.39 -9.26 3.82
CA LEU A 190 8.97 -8.98 3.59
C LEU A 190 8.80 -7.73 2.72
N GLU A 191 9.52 -6.65 3.05
CA GLU A 191 9.49 -5.43 2.26
C GLU A 191 9.96 -5.69 0.82
N ASN A 192 11.07 -6.43 0.65
CA ASN A 192 11.57 -6.82 -0.66
C ASN A 192 10.55 -7.62 -1.49
N ALA A 193 9.87 -8.59 -0.88
CA ALA A 193 8.84 -9.37 -1.55
C ALA A 193 7.63 -8.49 -1.94
N LEU A 194 7.22 -7.55 -1.08
CA LEU A 194 6.15 -6.60 -1.38
C LEU A 194 6.49 -5.63 -2.49
N ILE A 195 7.74 -5.15 -2.55
CA ILE A 195 8.26 -4.32 -3.63
C ILE A 195 8.16 -5.07 -4.97
N ALA A 196 8.59 -6.33 -5.00
CA ALA A 196 8.53 -7.16 -6.20
C ALA A 196 7.08 -7.47 -6.62
N TRP A 197 6.17 -7.66 -5.65
CA TRP A 197 4.75 -7.92 -5.94
C TRP A 197 3.99 -6.69 -6.44
N ASN A 198 4.29 -5.49 -5.93
CA ASN A 198 3.59 -4.24 -6.29
C ASN A 198 4.55 -3.19 -6.88
N PRO A 199 5.15 -3.43 -8.05
CA PRO A 199 6.21 -2.59 -8.57
C PRO A 199 5.81 -1.12 -8.80
N THR A 200 4.59 -0.84 -9.27
CA THR A 200 4.14 0.55 -9.49
C THR A 200 3.94 1.29 -8.17
N SER A 201 3.33 0.64 -7.16
CA SER A 201 3.20 1.21 -5.82
C SER A 201 4.56 1.35 -5.12
N ALA A 202 5.46 0.39 -5.32
CA ALA A 202 6.80 0.44 -4.77
C ALA A 202 7.57 1.66 -5.29
N GLN A 203 7.48 1.95 -6.60
CA GLN A 203 8.06 3.16 -7.18
C GLN A 203 7.48 4.44 -6.58
N ALA A 204 6.17 4.50 -6.35
CA ALA A 204 5.54 5.63 -5.69
C ALA A 204 6.01 5.80 -4.22
N VAL A 205 6.12 4.71 -3.48
CA VAL A 205 6.60 4.71 -2.08
C VAL A 205 8.08 5.07 -1.98
N ASP A 206 8.90 4.63 -2.94
CA ASP A 206 10.33 4.92 -3.02
C ASP A 206 10.58 6.40 -3.40
N ASN A 207 9.78 6.95 -4.32
CA ASN A 207 9.78 8.39 -4.62
C ASN A 207 9.45 9.22 -3.37
N ALA A 208 8.47 8.78 -2.58
CA ALA A 208 8.10 9.43 -1.32
C ALA A 208 9.26 9.38 -0.31
N ARG A 209 9.90 8.21 -0.17
CA ARG A 209 11.04 8.02 0.75
C ARG A 209 12.20 8.94 0.39
N THR A 210 12.65 8.87 -0.86
CA THR A 210 13.77 9.68 -1.38
C THR A 210 13.51 11.18 -1.19
N MET A 211 12.26 11.62 -1.44
CA MET A 211 11.89 13.02 -1.26
C MET A 211 11.99 13.45 0.21
N ILE A 212 11.45 12.65 1.13
CA ILE A 212 11.49 12.98 2.56
C ILE A 212 12.92 12.95 3.11
N GLU A 213 13.74 11.98 2.70
CA GLU A 213 15.15 11.94 3.06
C GLU A 213 15.86 13.22 2.62
N SER A 214 15.65 13.67 1.38
CA SER A 214 16.23 14.92 0.88
C SER A 214 15.77 16.17 1.66
N ILE A 215 14.52 16.19 2.12
CA ILE A 215 13.94 17.29 2.90
C ILE A 215 14.52 17.32 4.31
N ILE A 216 14.63 16.17 4.96
CA ILE A 216 15.14 16.08 6.33
C ILE A 216 16.63 16.39 6.35
N GLU A 217 17.41 15.89 5.38
CA GLU A 217 18.84 16.20 5.28
C GLU A 217 19.12 17.70 5.09
N SER A 218 18.14 18.46 4.57
CA SER A 218 18.26 19.91 4.41
C SER A 218 18.35 20.63 5.76
N PRO A 219 19.47 21.33 6.04
CA PRO A 219 19.65 22.06 7.31
C PRO A 219 18.61 23.15 7.56
N SER A 220 17.90 23.60 6.51
CA SER A 220 16.86 24.63 6.60
C SER A 220 15.50 24.11 7.09
N PHE A 221 15.26 22.79 7.09
CA PHE A 221 13.93 22.26 7.37
C PHE A 221 13.70 22.01 8.87
N PHE A 222 14.66 21.40 9.57
CA PHE A 222 14.65 21.20 11.03
C PHE A 222 15.77 21.95 11.78
N GLY A 223 16.53 22.80 11.10
CA GLY A 223 17.72 23.45 11.66
C GLY A 223 18.93 22.52 11.76
N GLY A 224 20.13 23.08 11.97
CA GLY A 224 21.40 22.33 12.01
C GLY A 224 21.52 21.26 13.11
N SER A 225 20.61 21.26 14.09
CA SER A 225 20.49 20.25 15.15
C SER A 225 19.39 19.21 14.89
N GLY A 226 18.62 19.30 13.80
CA GLY A 226 17.53 18.37 13.45
C GLY A 226 17.97 17.04 12.82
N ASN A 227 19.25 16.94 12.39
CA ASN A 227 19.76 15.86 11.53
C ASN A 227 20.25 14.58 12.22
N ASN A 228 20.19 14.48 13.56
CA ASN A 228 20.78 13.34 14.29
C ASN A 228 19.74 12.34 14.82
N ASP A 229 18.73 11.94 14.02
CA ASP A 229 17.62 11.10 14.50
C ASP A 229 16.95 11.67 15.76
N ASN A 230 16.93 13.00 15.87
CA ASN A 230 16.18 13.66 16.92
C ASN A 230 14.69 13.37 16.73
N HIS A 231 14.01 13.04 17.82
CA HIS A 231 12.68 12.42 17.82
C HIS A 231 11.63 13.11 16.92
N ASN A 232 11.72 14.43 16.72
CA ASN A 232 10.80 15.18 15.85
C ASN A 232 11.07 14.96 14.35
N ALA A 233 12.33 14.89 13.95
CA ALA A 233 12.69 14.61 12.56
C ALA A 233 12.27 13.18 12.18
N ASN A 234 12.44 12.21 13.09
CA ASN A 234 11.95 10.85 12.88
C ASN A 234 10.41 10.80 12.81
N ALA A 235 9.72 11.48 13.73
CA ALA A 235 8.26 11.59 13.71
C ALA A 235 7.74 12.13 12.37
N PHE A 236 8.33 13.23 11.92
CA PHE A 236 8.03 13.83 10.63
C PHE A 236 8.34 12.88 9.49
N LYS A 237 9.50 12.23 9.49
CA LYS A 237 9.92 11.27 8.46
C LYS A 237 8.84 10.23 8.19
N HIS A 238 8.44 9.51 9.23
CA HIS A 238 7.47 8.42 9.13
C HIS A 238 6.09 8.91 8.70
N ALA A 239 5.60 10.01 9.30
CA ALA A 239 4.29 10.56 8.96
C ALA A 239 4.27 11.15 7.53
N ALA A 240 5.28 11.93 7.15
CA ALA A 240 5.35 12.56 5.85
C ALA A 240 5.62 11.54 4.75
N TRP A 241 6.47 10.53 4.98
CA TRP A 241 6.68 9.43 4.05
C TRP A 241 5.37 8.69 3.75
N ASN A 242 4.58 8.38 4.78
CA ASN A 242 3.28 7.74 4.59
C ASN A 242 2.27 8.62 3.85
N ALA A 243 2.19 9.90 4.19
CA ALA A 243 1.30 10.81 3.49
C ALA A 243 1.69 10.99 2.01
N LEU A 244 2.99 11.16 1.74
CA LEU A 244 3.49 11.31 0.38
C LEU A 244 3.43 10.01 -0.43
N GLY A 245 3.58 8.84 0.20
CA GLY A 245 3.39 7.56 -0.49
C GLY A 245 1.96 7.41 -1.01
N VAL A 246 0.96 7.73 -0.17
CA VAL A 246 -0.45 7.78 -0.61
C VAL A 246 -0.63 8.81 -1.73
N TRP A 247 -0.02 9.98 -1.60
CA TRP A 247 -0.07 11.03 -2.61
C TRP A 247 0.47 10.55 -3.97
N TRP A 248 1.64 9.90 -3.99
CA TRP A 248 2.28 9.42 -5.22
C TRP A 248 1.52 8.26 -5.86
N ILE A 249 0.94 7.35 -5.08
CA ILE A 249 0.09 6.29 -5.66
C ILE A 249 -1.13 6.91 -6.35
N ILE A 250 -1.73 7.95 -5.75
CA ILE A 250 -2.82 8.71 -6.38
C ILE A 250 -2.34 9.48 -7.61
N GLU A 251 -1.14 10.07 -7.57
CA GLU A 251 -0.51 10.70 -8.74
C GLU A 251 -0.43 9.72 -9.91
N PHE A 252 -0.12 8.46 -9.62
CA PHE A 252 -0.02 7.40 -10.62
C PHE A 252 -1.40 6.83 -11.01
N ARG A 253 -2.49 7.55 -10.69
CA ARG A 253 -3.90 7.21 -10.94
C ARG A 253 -4.45 6.04 -10.13
N GLY A 254 -3.75 5.62 -9.08
CA GLY A 254 -4.33 4.77 -8.05
C GLY A 254 -5.50 5.47 -7.36
N ASN A 255 -6.48 4.71 -6.88
CA ASN A 255 -7.57 5.28 -6.10
C ASN A 255 -7.13 5.49 -4.63
N LYS A 256 -7.86 6.35 -3.92
CA LYS A 256 -7.58 6.69 -2.52
C LYS A 256 -7.46 5.47 -1.60
N TRP A 257 -8.37 4.50 -1.75
CA TRP A 257 -8.49 3.37 -0.84
C TRP A 257 -7.33 2.40 -1.00
N VAL A 258 -6.98 2.08 -2.23
CA VAL A 258 -5.83 1.24 -2.55
C VAL A 258 -4.53 1.95 -2.19
N ALA A 259 -4.42 3.27 -2.41
CA ALA A 259 -3.25 4.03 -1.99
C ALA A 259 -3.01 3.94 -0.47
N LEU A 260 -4.08 4.11 0.33
CA LEU A 260 -4.01 3.97 1.79
C LEU A 260 -3.62 2.56 2.24
N ASP A 261 -4.18 1.54 1.58
CA ASP A 261 -3.93 0.13 1.89
C ASP A 261 -2.51 -0.30 1.52
N LYS A 262 -2.05 0.02 0.30
CA LYS A 262 -0.68 -0.26 -0.14
C LYS A 262 0.33 0.45 0.75
N MET A 263 0.10 1.72 1.11
CA MET A 263 1.02 2.43 2.01
C MET A 263 1.04 1.80 3.41
N LYS A 264 -0.11 1.35 3.93
CA LYS A 264 -0.19 0.60 5.20
C LYS A 264 0.67 -0.66 5.13
N MET A 265 0.59 -1.42 4.04
CA MET A 265 1.39 -2.64 3.84
C MET A 265 2.88 -2.35 3.78
N PHE A 266 3.31 -1.37 2.97
CA PHE A 266 4.72 -1.00 2.86
C PHE A 266 5.29 -0.46 4.18
N ALA A 267 4.57 0.43 4.85
CA ALA A 267 4.99 0.96 6.14
C ALA A 267 5.09 -0.15 7.20
N THR A 268 4.09 -1.02 7.28
CA THR A 268 4.12 -2.13 8.24
C THR A 268 5.30 -3.05 7.97
N ALA A 269 5.50 -3.43 6.70
CA ALA A 269 6.65 -4.25 6.32
C ALA A 269 7.97 -3.58 6.72
N HIS A 270 8.16 -2.30 6.40
CA HIS A 270 9.35 -1.53 6.74
C HIS A 270 9.65 -1.54 8.25
N GLU A 271 8.65 -1.32 9.09
CA GLU A 271 8.81 -1.35 10.56
C GLU A 271 8.96 -2.77 11.13
N THR A 272 8.61 -3.80 10.36
CA THR A 272 8.70 -5.19 10.81
C THR A 272 10.15 -5.64 10.71
N VAL A 273 10.87 -5.58 11.82
CA VAL A 273 12.23 -6.08 11.89
C VAL A 273 12.24 -7.62 11.86
N SER A 274 13.14 -8.22 11.08
CA SER A 274 13.45 -9.65 11.18
C SER A 274 14.29 -9.92 12.43
N VAL A 275 13.75 -9.64 13.62
CA VAL A 275 14.54 -9.69 14.86
C VAL A 275 13.99 -10.76 15.80
N CYS A 276 14.92 -11.69 16.10
CA CYS A 276 15.00 -12.58 17.23
C CYS A 276 14.40 -14.00 17.08
N ASP A 277 15.30 -14.97 16.90
CA ASP A 277 15.07 -16.39 17.25
C ASP A 277 14.67 -16.47 18.72
N GLY A 278 13.41 -16.85 19.00
CA GLY A 278 12.89 -17.06 20.35
C GLY A 278 11.93 -15.99 20.88
N CYS A 279 11.68 -14.91 20.13
CA CYS A 279 10.65 -13.94 20.51
C CYS A 279 9.25 -14.57 20.38
N PRO A 280 8.26 -14.20 21.23
CA PRO A 280 6.87 -14.60 21.04
C PRO A 280 6.43 -14.15 19.65
N ARG A 281 6.18 -15.12 18.76
CA ARG A 281 5.71 -14.86 17.40
C ARG A 281 4.28 -14.35 17.49
N TYR A 282 4.09 -13.05 17.59
CA TYR A 282 2.85 -12.44 17.11
C TYR A 282 2.90 -12.55 15.59
N ALA A 283 2.31 -13.63 15.07
CA ALA A 283 2.09 -13.73 13.65
C ALA A 283 1.30 -12.49 13.23
N LEU A 284 1.81 -11.73 12.26
CA LEU A 284 1.04 -10.76 11.48
C LEU A 284 0.04 -11.51 10.59
N GLY A 285 -0.78 -12.37 11.21
CA GLY A 285 -1.70 -13.31 10.58
C GLY A 285 -2.90 -12.64 9.92
N TYR A 286 -2.95 -11.31 9.90
CA TYR A 286 -4.06 -10.53 9.36
C TYR A 286 -3.64 -9.44 8.36
N LEU A 287 -2.36 -9.34 7.97
CA LEU A 287 -1.98 -8.44 6.87
C LEU A 287 -2.49 -8.93 5.51
N PHE A 288 -2.66 -10.24 5.35
CA PHE A 288 -3.15 -10.91 4.14
C PHE A 288 -4.08 -12.05 4.56
N ASP A 289 -5.34 -12.02 4.13
CA ASP A 289 -6.39 -12.95 4.58
C ASP A 289 -6.24 -14.41 4.08
N ASP A 290 -5.14 -14.77 3.37
CA ASP A 290 -5.11 -15.95 2.49
C ASP A 290 -3.99 -17.01 2.75
N GLY A 291 -3.33 -16.99 3.90
CA GLY A 291 -2.65 -18.18 4.43
C GLY A 291 -1.14 -18.34 4.20
N TYR A 292 -0.41 -17.36 3.69
CA TYR A 292 1.05 -17.30 3.82
C TYR A 292 1.43 -16.57 5.12
N THR A 293 1.85 -17.32 6.14
CA THR A 293 2.33 -16.73 7.37
C THR A 293 3.74 -16.19 7.16
N ILE A 294 3.88 -14.91 6.82
CA ILE A 294 5.16 -14.22 7.00
C ILE A 294 5.31 -13.95 8.49
N THR A 295 6.22 -14.68 9.12
CA THR A 295 6.56 -14.47 10.53
C THR A 295 7.53 -13.30 10.63
N GLY A 296 6.99 -12.11 10.87
CA GLY A 296 7.72 -11.02 11.49
C GLY A 296 7.32 -10.91 12.97
N THR A 297 8.19 -10.33 13.78
CA THR A 297 7.88 -10.01 15.19
C THR A 297 8.01 -8.51 15.35
N ILE A 298 6.93 -7.86 15.77
CA ILE A 298 7.04 -6.52 16.36
C ILE A 298 7.65 -6.75 17.76
N PRO A 299 8.77 -6.10 18.12
CA PRO A 299 9.34 -6.28 19.44
C PRO A 299 8.32 -5.87 20.51
N THR A 300 8.22 -6.64 21.58
CA THR A 300 7.26 -6.40 22.68
C THR A 300 7.68 -5.19 23.51
N SER A 301 6.72 -4.49 24.13
CA SER A 301 6.87 -3.23 24.89
C SER A 301 7.86 -3.25 26.07
N ASP A 302 8.40 -4.40 26.41
CA ASP A 302 9.30 -4.55 27.54
C ASP A 302 10.75 -4.10 27.19
N ASP A 303 11.04 -3.78 25.92
CA ASP A 303 12.33 -3.27 25.48
C ASP A 303 12.26 -1.94 24.68
N ILE A 304 13.40 -1.24 24.59
CA ILE A 304 13.53 0.06 23.90
C ILE A 304 13.22 -0.07 22.40
N ALA A 305 13.41 -1.26 21.81
CA ALA A 305 13.17 -1.48 20.38
C ALA A 305 11.68 -1.53 20.07
N GLY A 306 10.88 -2.23 20.89
CA GLY A 306 9.43 -2.32 20.75
C GLY A 306 8.75 -0.97 20.88
N ASP A 307 9.21 -0.14 21.82
CA ASP A 307 8.70 1.21 22.00
C ASP A 307 8.98 2.13 20.80
N ARG A 308 10.14 1.98 20.16
CA ARG A 308 10.48 2.73 18.94
C ARG A 308 9.58 2.28 17.78
N THR A 309 9.45 0.99 17.56
CA THR A 309 8.59 0.43 16.50
C THR A 309 7.11 0.85 16.67
N ALA A 310 6.58 0.87 17.89
CA ALA A 310 5.22 1.41 18.15
C ALA A 310 5.09 2.88 17.76
N MET A 311 6.08 3.69 18.15
CA MET A 311 6.08 5.11 17.83
C MET A 311 6.16 5.35 16.33
N ASP A 312 6.94 4.56 15.61
CA ASP A 312 7.11 4.68 14.15
C ASP A 312 5.83 4.22 13.42
N LEU A 313 5.23 3.09 13.83
CA LEU A 313 3.92 2.65 13.35
C LEU A 313 2.81 3.69 13.59
N HIS A 314 2.80 4.33 14.77
CA HIS A 314 1.88 5.41 15.08
C HIS A 314 2.08 6.61 14.14
N ASN A 315 3.32 7.05 13.91
CA ASN A 315 3.61 8.16 13.01
C ASN A 315 3.20 7.84 11.57
N ASN A 316 3.48 6.62 11.12
CA ASN A 316 3.03 6.12 9.83
C ASN A 316 1.50 6.23 9.71
N MET A 317 0.75 5.84 10.75
CA MET A 317 -0.70 5.96 10.81
C MET A 317 -1.19 7.42 10.78
N VAL A 318 -0.52 8.35 11.46
CA VAL A 318 -0.87 9.79 11.41
C VAL A 318 -0.82 10.32 9.98
N GLY A 319 0.26 10.02 9.25
CA GLY A 319 0.40 10.41 7.85
C GLY A 319 -0.72 9.89 6.95
N ARG A 320 -1.07 8.61 7.08
CA ARG A 320 -2.17 8.00 6.32
C ARG A 320 -3.53 8.57 6.72
N THR A 321 -3.75 8.83 8.00
CA THR A 321 -5.00 9.43 8.52
C THR A 321 -5.22 10.83 7.97
N PHE A 322 -4.15 11.64 7.90
CA PHE A 322 -4.20 12.95 7.25
C PHE A 322 -4.69 12.81 5.80
N MET A 323 -4.11 11.90 5.02
CA MET A 323 -4.53 11.68 3.63
C MET A 323 -5.95 11.10 3.51
N TYR A 324 -6.37 10.25 4.45
CA TYR A 324 -7.75 9.78 4.54
C TYR A 324 -8.73 10.95 4.72
N ASN A 325 -8.42 11.93 5.56
CA ASN A 325 -9.30 13.07 5.79
C ASN A 325 -9.26 14.10 4.65
N GLU A 326 -8.10 14.28 4.03
CA GLU A 326 -7.88 15.36 3.06
C GLU A 326 -8.19 14.98 1.62
N VAL A 327 -7.96 13.73 1.22
CA VAL A 327 -8.26 13.30 -0.16
C VAL A 327 -9.77 13.15 -0.33
N ARG A 328 -10.34 13.87 -1.28
CA ARG A 328 -11.75 13.76 -1.65
C ARG A 328 -11.91 12.94 -2.91
N THR A 329 -12.91 12.08 -2.90
CA THR A 329 -13.29 11.24 -4.03
C THR A 329 -14.66 11.64 -4.54
N GLY A 330 -14.81 11.73 -5.86
CA GLY A 330 -16.09 11.88 -6.54
C GLY A 330 -16.79 10.54 -6.76
N TRP A 331 -17.79 10.58 -7.63
CA TRP A 331 -18.51 9.38 -8.07
C TRP A 331 -17.54 8.39 -8.74
N PHE A 332 -17.70 7.08 -8.48
CA PHE A 332 -16.81 5.99 -8.91
C PHE A 332 -15.41 6.00 -8.25
N GLY A 333 -15.19 6.75 -7.17
CA GLY A 333 -13.90 6.72 -6.44
C GLY A 333 -12.78 7.52 -7.10
N ILE A 334 -13.10 8.29 -8.15
CA ILE A 334 -12.17 9.22 -8.81
C ILE A 334 -11.71 10.27 -7.81
N VAL A 335 -10.42 10.50 -7.66
CA VAL A 335 -9.91 11.55 -6.78
C VAL A 335 -10.23 12.93 -7.39
N THR A 336 -11.02 13.73 -6.67
CA THR A 336 -11.43 15.08 -7.09
C THR A 336 -10.62 16.17 -6.40
N TYR A 337 -9.96 15.84 -5.29
CA TYR A 337 -9.05 16.73 -4.60
C TYR A 337 -8.00 15.92 -3.84
N ARG A 338 -6.74 16.37 -3.93
CA ARG A 338 -5.64 15.94 -3.08
C ARG A 338 -4.88 17.17 -2.56
N PRO A 339 -4.38 17.16 -1.32
CA PRO A 339 -3.53 18.24 -0.83
C PRO A 339 -2.23 18.33 -1.65
N GLY A 340 -1.70 19.54 -1.85
CA GLY A 340 -0.38 19.74 -2.43
C GLY A 340 0.74 19.40 -1.45
N PHE A 341 1.95 19.17 -1.96
CA PHE A 341 3.14 18.82 -1.16
C PHE A 341 3.35 19.77 0.02
N ASP A 342 3.39 21.09 -0.20
CA ASP A 342 3.63 22.07 0.86
C ASP A 342 2.61 21.96 2.00
N ARG A 343 1.35 21.67 1.69
CA ARG A 343 0.31 21.50 2.70
C ARG A 343 0.56 20.26 3.55
N ILE A 344 0.97 19.15 2.93
CA ILE A 344 1.33 17.91 3.62
C ILE A 344 2.52 18.17 4.54
N LEU A 345 3.59 18.75 4.01
CA LEU A 345 4.83 19.00 4.74
C LEU A 345 4.62 19.96 5.90
N ASN A 346 3.91 21.08 5.69
CA ASN A 346 3.67 22.07 6.74
C ASN A 346 2.82 21.50 7.88
N TYR A 347 1.74 20.78 7.56
CA TYR A 347 0.88 20.16 8.58
C TYR A 347 1.65 19.13 9.42
N LEU A 348 2.43 18.26 8.75
CA LEU A 348 3.14 17.20 9.44
C LEU A 348 4.38 17.71 10.18
N LYS A 349 5.02 18.79 9.71
CA LYS A 349 6.05 19.51 10.47
C LYS A 349 5.44 20.09 11.74
N GLU A 350 4.30 20.77 11.65
CA GLU A 350 3.59 21.31 12.82
C GLU A 350 3.21 20.20 13.82
N TYR A 351 2.69 19.06 13.34
CA TYR A 351 2.42 17.89 14.17
C TYR A 351 3.68 17.37 14.90
N ALA A 352 4.79 17.22 14.17
CA ALA A 352 6.04 16.74 14.73
C ALA A 352 6.63 17.71 15.78
N CYS A 353 6.40 19.01 15.62
CA CYS A 353 6.91 20.05 16.51
C CYS A 353 6.02 20.33 17.73
N THR A 354 4.72 20.07 17.65
CA THR A 354 3.75 20.36 18.73
C THR A 354 3.42 19.16 19.62
N SER A 355 3.80 17.95 19.20
CA SER A 355 3.54 16.73 19.98
C SER A 355 4.51 16.61 21.16
N ASN A 356 3.98 16.88 22.37
CA ASN A 356 4.69 16.85 23.65
C ASN A 356 5.00 15.40 24.08
N ARG A 357 6.05 14.78 23.51
CA ARG A 357 6.20 13.32 23.47
C ARG A 357 6.62 12.59 24.74
N LYS A 358 7.09 13.30 25.79
CA LYS A 358 7.48 12.64 27.05
C LYS A 358 6.30 11.93 27.75
N HIS A 359 5.05 12.32 27.49
CA HIS A 359 3.86 11.61 27.97
C HIS A 359 3.33 10.57 26.96
N TYR A 360 3.62 10.75 25.68
CA TYR A 360 3.04 9.98 24.59
C TYR A 360 3.54 8.53 24.52
N ARG A 361 4.79 8.25 24.95
CA ARG A 361 5.38 6.89 24.93
C ARG A 361 4.55 5.88 25.73
N ASN A 362 4.17 6.22 26.96
CA ASN A 362 3.39 5.35 27.82
C ASN A 362 1.89 5.40 27.47
N GLU A 363 1.40 6.56 27.04
CA GLU A 363 -0.02 6.74 26.71
C GLU A 363 -0.43 6.05 25.40
N VAL A 364 0.43 6.02 24.37
CA VAL A 364 0.15 5.29 23.12
C VAL A 364 -0.01 3.80 23.41
N LEU A 365 0.98 3.18 24.05
CA LEU A 365 0.92 1.75 24.35
C LEU A 365 -0.27 1.40 25.26
N ASN A 366 -0.52 2.21 26.29
CA ASN A 366 -1.70 2.04 27.16
C ASN A 366 -3.02 2.25 26.40
N TYR A 367 -3.09 3.19 25.47
CA TYR A 367 -4.27 3.45 24.65
C TYR A 367 -4.61 2.26 23.74
N TYR A 368 -3.59 1.65 23.14
CA TYR A 368 -3.75 0.44 22.33
C TYR A 368 -3.75 -0.85 23.17
N GLY A 369 -3.82 -0.76 24.51
CA GLY A 369 -3.90 -1.92 25.39
C GLY A 369 -2.67 -2.85 25.32
N ASN A 370 -1.49 -2.32 24.98
CA ASN A 370 -0.27 -3.05 24.64
C ASN A 370 -0.42 -3.98 23.44
N ASP A 371 -1.44 -3.78 22.61
CA ASP A 371 -1.68 -4.54 21.37
C ASP A 371 -1.08 -3.79 20.16
N TYR A 372 0.12 -4.21 19.77
CA TYR A 372 0.78 -3.70 18.57
C TYR A 372 0.05 -4.08 17.28
N GLY A 373 -0.74 -5.17 17.28
CA GLY A 373 -1.57 -5.56 16.15
C GLY A 373 -2.65 -4.51 15.85
N ALA A 374 -3.16 -3.82 16.88
CA ALA A 374 -4.13 -2.74 16.69
C ALA A 374 -3.56 -1.56 15.88
N LEU A 375 -2.24 -1.30 15.97
CA LEU A 375 -1.55 -0.26 15.21
C LEU A 375 -1.32 -0.66 13.74
N THR A 376 -1.13 -1.95 13.48
CA THR A 376 -0.98 -2.48 12.11
C THR A 376 -2.31 -2.71 11.42
N ASP A 377 -3.38 -3.01 12.15
CA ASP A 377 -4.65 -3.49 11.57
C ASP A 377 -5.73 -2.42 11.42
N TRP A 378 -5.45 -1.17 11.78
CA TRP A 378 -6.46 -0.11 11.80
C TRP A 378 -7.14 0.07 10.44
N ASN A 379 -8.42 -0.33 10.40
CA ASN A 379 -9.31 -0.18 9.25
C ASN A 379 -10.03 1.16 9.37
N TYR A 380 -9.94 1.97 8.32
CA TYR A 380 -10.47 3.34 8.26
C TYR A 380 -12.02 3.45 8.37
N SER A 381 -12.74 2.34 8.60
CA SER A 381 -14.17 2.22 8.35
C SER A 381 -15.08 2.24 9.59
N ALA A 382 -14.62 2.46 10.83
CA ALA A 382 -15.55 2.29 11.95
C ALA A 382 -15.29 3.04 13.28
N ASP A 383 -14.38 4.03 13.38
CA ASP A 383 -14.12 4.62 14.70
C ASP A 383 -14.38 6.13 14.85
N TYR A 384 -15.53 6.42 15.47
CA TYR A 384 -15.86 7.70 16.11
C TYR A 384 -14.93 8.03 17.31
N ARG A 385 -14.02 7.13 17.71
CA ARG A 385 -12.95 7.37 18.70
C ARG A 385 -11.67 7.96 18.11
N SER A 386 -11.64 8.24 16.81
CA SER A 386 -10.60 9.03 16.14
C SER A 386 -10.48 10.48 16.65
N THR A 387 -11.27 10.87 17.64
CA THR A 387 -11.22 12.19 18.28
C THR A 387 -9.88 12.50 18.98
N PHE A 388 -9.02 11.52 19.26
CA PHE A 388 -7.66 11.79 19.75
C PHE A 388 -6.67 12.17 18.63
N LEU A 389 -6.99 11.88 17.36
CA LEU A 389 -6.09 12.17 16.22
C LEU A 389 -6.20 13.59 15.67
N VAL A 390 -7.09 14.42 16.21
CA VAL A 390 -7.19 15.86 15.87
C VAL A 390 -7.41 16.75 17.12
N SER A 391 -7.51 16.20 18.33
CA SER A 391 -7.47 17.03 19.54
C SER A 391 -6.02 17.21 19.98
N LEU A 392 -5.33 18.20 19.41
CA LEU A 392 -4.37 18.95 20.20
C LEU A 392 -5.14 19.43 21.45
N PRO A 393 -4.76 19.10 22.69
CA PRO A 393 -5.27 19.85 23.81
C PRO A 393 -4.63 21.23 23.71
N LEU A 394 -5.28 22.15 22.99
CA LEU A 394 -4.94 23.57 23.07
C LEU A 394 -5.20 24.10 24.49
N ASN A 395 -6.00 23.38 25.28
CA ASN A 395 -6.24 23.60 26.69
C ASN A 395 -6.40 22.26 27.44
N ASN A 396 -6.15 22.29 28.75
CA ASN A 396 -6.58 21.28 29.70
C ASN A 396 -8.11 21.08 29.63
N ARG A 397 -8.60 19.98 30.23
CA ARG A 397 -10.05 19.63 30.29
C ARG A 397 -10.92 20.72 30.96
N ASP A 398 -10.30 21.70 31.60
CA ASP A 398 -10.90 22.85 32.28
C ASP A 398 -10.78 24.18 31.49
N GLY A 399 -10.19 24.17 30.28
CA GLY A 399 -10.01 25.37 29.46
C GLY A 399 -8.76 26.21 29.79
N SER A 400 -7.89 25.77 30.70
CA SER A 400 -6.62 26.46 30.98
C SER A 400 -5.53 26.12 29.94
N ARG A 401 -4.66 27.11 29.62
CA ARG A 401 -3.46 26.91 28.79
C ARG A 401 -2.48 25.98 29.50
N ASN A 402 -1.89 25.05 28.75
CA ASN A 402 -0.93 24.09 29.27
C ASN A 402 0.45 24.76 29.46
N ASP A 403 0.70 25.30 30.65
CA ASP A 403 1.90 26.10 30.97
C ASP A 403 3.11 25.27 31.45
N ASN A 404 3.03 23.93 31.45
CA ASN A 404 4.15 23.04 31.80
C ASN A 404 5.00 22.62 30.58
N ARG A 405 5.31 23.57 29.69
CA ARG A 405 6.33 23.35 28.65
C ARG A 405 7.71 23.38 29.30
N VAL A 406 8.33 22.21 29.43
CA VAL A 406 9.74 22.13 29.79
C VAL A 406 10.53 22.48 28.53
N ASP A 407 10.94 23.74 28.40
CA ASP A 407 11.82 24.30 27.36
C ASP A 407 11.97 23.43 26.10
N ASP A 408 10.92 23.43 25.29
CA ASP A 408 10.95 22.88 23.94
C ASP A 408 12.03 23.62 23.15
N VAL A 409 12.95 22.90 22.51
CA VAL A 409 13.75 23.49 21.43
C VAL A 409 12.75 23.94 20.37
N PRO A 410 12.60 25.25 20.10
CA PRO A 410 11.65 25.70 19.11
C PRO A 410 12.05 25.10 17.76
N CYS A 411 11.11 24.44 17.09
CA CYS A 411 11.23 24.28 15.65
C CYS A 411 11.30 25.69 15.06
N GLN A 412 12.46 26.08 14.54
CA GLN A 412 12.62 27.34 13.81
C GLN A 412 11.94 27.26 12.44
#